data_AF-A0A5Q2VKF0-F1
#
_entry.id   AF-A0A5Q2VKF0-F1
#
_cell.length_a   1.000
_cell.length_b   1.000
_cell.length_c   1.000
_cell.angle_alpha   90.00
_cell.angle_beta   90.00
_cell.angle_gamma   90.00
#
_symmetry.space_group_name_H-M   'P 1'
#
loop_
_entity.id
_entity.type
_entity.pdbx_description
1 polymer ?
#
loop_
_entity_poly.entity_id
_entity_poly.type
_entity_poly.pdbx_seq_one_letter_code
_entity_poly.pdbx_strand_id
1 'polypeptide(L)'
;MENSEQPDVSLAGTITEQVLAGITEMLNAEGIYTNAVQQQMLESHIRAMVLRSITGEPLPEVDKSLFDEISAESMQMAERVVGQFATLPIEEAYLLSVHFEVAKDNNQ
;
A
#
# COMPACT_ATOMS: atom_id res chain seq x y z
N MET A 1 -21.71 12.70 -26.47
CA MET A 1 -21.08 12.87 -25.14
C MET A 1 -21.44 11.63 -24.35
N GLU A 2 -20.66 10.57 -24.49
CA GLU A 2 -20.74 9.42 -23.59
C GLU A 2 -19.66 9.62 -22.54
N ASN A 3 -20.06 10.03 -21.35
CA ASN A 3 -19.20 9.95 -20.18
C ASN A 3 -19.30 8.51 -19.67
N SER A 4 -18.60 7.59 -20.35
CA SER A 4 -18.39 6.25 -19.83
C SER A 4 -17.30 6.33 -18.76
N GLU A 5 -17.66 6.83 -17.58
CA GLU A 5 -16.88 6.52 -16.39
C GLU A 5 -16.93 5.00 -16.23
N GLN A 6 -15.80 4.35 -16.52
CA GLN A 6 -15.67 2.91 -16.47
C GLN A 6 -15.94 2.48 -15.01
N PRO A 7 -16.92 1.59 -14.76
CA PRO A 7 -17.32 1.19 -13.40
C PRO A 7 -16.15 0.63 -12.57
N ASP A 8 -15.13 0.10 -13.25
CA ASP A 8 -13.87 -0.39 -12.67
C ASP A 8 -13.02 0.73 -12.04
N VAL A 9 -12.90 1.88 -12.71
CA VAL A 9 -12.07 3.01 -12.24
C VAL A 9 -12.68 3.68 -11.00
N SER A 10 -14.01 3.81 -10.97
CA SER A 10 -14.72 4.36 -9.81
C SER A 10 -14.63 3.43 -8.59
N LEU A 11 -14.77 2.12 -8.80
CA LEU A 11 -14.61 1.11 -7.74
C LEU A 11 -13.19 1.08 -7.19
N ALA A 12 -12.18 1.10 -8.07
CA ALA A 12 -10.77 1.14 -7.67
C ALA A 12 -10.46 2.38 -6.81
N GLY A 13 -11.04 3.54 -7.16
CA GLY A 13 -10.94 4.76 -6.34
C GLY A 13 -11.50 4.58 -4.93
N THR A 14 -12.71 4.05 -4.80
CA THR A 14 -13.33 3.81 -3.48
C THR A 14 -12.54 2.81 -2.64
N ILE A 15 -12.06 1.71 -3.22
CA ILE A 15 -11.24 0.74 -2.49
C ILE A 15 -9.93 1.38 -2.03
N THR A 16 -9.29 2.19 -2.89
CA THR A 16 -8.06 2.92 -2.55
C THR A 16 -8.26 3.82 -1.33
N GLU A 17 -9.33 4.61 -1.31
CA GLU A 17 -9.66 5.50 -0.18
C GLU A 17 -9.89 4.71 1.12
N GLN A 18 -10.62 3.60 1.04
CA GLN A 18 -10.89 2.74 2.20
C GLN A 18 -9.61 2.13 2.78
N VAL A 19 -8.74 1.62 1.91
CA VAL A 19 -7.46 1.02 2.31
C VAL A 19 -6.55 2.08 2.93
N LEU A 20 -6.46 3.26 2.33
CA LEU A 20 -5.66 4.37 2.89
C LEU A 20 -6.18 4.82 4.25
N ALA A 21 -7.50 4.94 4.43
CA ALA A 21 -8.08 5.28 5.73
C ALA A 21 -7.70 4.23 6.79
N GLY A 22 -7.80 2.94 6.46
CA GLY A 22 -7.40 1.85 7.36
C GLY A 22 -5.91 1.85 7.69
N ILE A 23 -5.05 2.19 6.72
CA ILE A 23 -3.60 2.35 6.95
C ILE A 23 -3.33 3.52 7.87
N THR A 24 -3.97 4.67 7.66
CA THR A 24 -3.82 5.85 8.53
C THR A 24 -4.24 5.54 9.97
N GLU A 25 -5.36 4.83 10.16
CA GLU A 25 -5.79 4.38 11.50
C GLU A 25 -4.78 3.43 12.14
N MET A 26 -4.24 2.48 11.36
CA MET A 26 -3.22 1.54 11.83
C MET A 26 -1.93 2.25 12.27
N LEU A 27 -1.41 3.17 11.46
CA LEU A 27 -0.21 3.95 11.78
C LEU A 27 -0.41 4.82 13.02
N ASN A 28 -1.55 5.50 13.11
CA ASN A 28 -1.87 6.34 14.27
C ASN A 28 -1.95 5.52 15.57
N ALA A 29 -2.42 4.27 15.51
CA ALA A 29 -2.48 3.38 16.67
C ALA A 29 -1.08 3.02 17.21
N GLU A 30 -0.08 2.96 16.33
CA GLU A 30 1.34 2.75 16.67
C GLU A 30 2.10 4.08 16.90
N GLY A 31 1.39 5.22 16.85
CA GLY A 31 1.99 6.55 17.02
C GLY A 31 2.87 7.00 15.85
N ILE A 32 2.74 6.40 14.67
CA ILE A 32 3.50 6.69 13.45
C ILE A 32 2.73 7.69 12.59
N TYR A 33 3.42 8.69 12.02
CA TYR A 33 2.80 9.71 11.19
C TYR A 33 3.60 9.96 9.91
N THR A 34 2.89 10.01 8.78
CA THR A 34 3.47 10.36 7.48
C THR A 34 3.45 11.87 7.25
N ASN A 35 4.50 12.40 6.63
CA ASN A 35 4.47 13.74 6.04
C ASN A 35 3.72 13.75 4.69
N ALA A 36 3.52 14.93 4.11
CA ALA A 36 2.76 15.07 2.86
C ALA A 36 3.36 14.29 1.66
N VAL A 37 4.68 14.20 1.57
CA VAL A 37 5.37 13.49 0.48
C VAL A 37 5.20 11.98 0.66
N GLN A 38 5.39 11.47 1.88
CA GLN A 38 5.18 10.06 2.20
C GLN A 38 3.72 9.64 1.98
N GLN A 39 2.76 10.49 2.38
CA GLN A 39 1.34 10.23 2.13
C GLN A 39 1.04 10.13 0.62
N GLN A 40 1.61 11.03 -0.18
CA GLN A 40 1.43 11.00 -1.63
C GLN A 40 2.06 9.74 -2.27
N MET A 41 3.24 9.34 -1.80
CA MET A 41 3.91 8.13 -2.28
C MET A 41 3.12 6.86 -1.91
N LEU A 42 2.60 6.80 -0.69
CA LEU A 42 1.75 5.72 -0.22
C LEU A 42 0.45 5.65 -1.03
N GLU A 43 -0.22 6.78 -1.27
CA GLU A 43 -1.44 6.84 -2.11
C GLU A 43 -1.17 6.26 -3.51
N SER A 44 -0.08 6.69 -4.16
CA SER A 44 0.30 6.19 -5.48
C SER A 44 0.50 4.67 -5.48
N HIS A 45 1.16 4.17 -4.44
CA HIS A 45 1.43 2.74 -4.27
C HIS A 45 0.13 1.94 -4.06
N ILE A 46 -0.74 2.37 -3.15
CA ILE A 46 -2.02 1.69 -2.87
C ILE A 46 -2.93 1.72 -4.10
N ARG A 47 -3.02 2.83 -4.83
CA ARG A 47 -3.78 2.88 -6.08
C ARG A 47 -3.29 1.81 -7.07
N ALA A 48 -1.98 1.64 -7.20
CA ALA A 48 -1.40 0.63 -8.09
C ALA A 48 -1.68 -0.81 -7.60
N MET A 49 -1.58 -1.06 -6.29
CA MET A 49 -1.95 -2.36 -5.70
C MET A 49 -3.42 -2.70 -5.93
N VAL A 50 -4.34 -1.74 -5.71
CA VAL A 50 -5.77 -1.94 -5.92
C VAL A 50 -6.05 -2.27 -7.39
N LEU A 51 -5.45 -1.52 -8.33
CA LEU A 51 -5.58 -1.81 -9.76
C LEU A 51 -5.10 -3.23 -10.09
N ARG A 52 -3.92 -3.63 -9.64
CA ARG A 52 -3.42 -5.01 -9.86
C ARG A 52 -4.33 -6.06 -9.24
N SER A 53 -4.91 -5.78 -8.08
CA SER A 53 -5.84 -6.71 -7.43
C SER A 53 -7.11 -6.96 -8.24
N ILE A 54 -7.54 -5.98 -9.04
CA ILE A 54 -8.73 -6.07 -9.90
C ILE A 54 -8.39 -6.63 -11.28
N THR A 55 -7.30 -6.16 -11.88
CA THR A 55 -6.90 -6.54 -13.25
C THR A 55 -6.15 -7.87 -13.32
N GLY A 56 -5.53 -8.30 -12.21
CA GLY A 56 -4.63 -9.45 -12.18
C GLY A 56 -3.28 -9.19 -12.85
N GLU A 57 -2.93 -7.93 -13.11
CA GLU A 57 -1.60 -7.57 -13.60
C GLU A 57 -0.51 -8.05 -12.62
N PRO A 58 0.58 -8.66 -13.13
CA PRO A 58 1.61 -9.21 -12.27
C PRO A 58 2.40 -8.12 -11.56
N LEU A 59 2.87 -8.43 -10.35
CA LEU A 59 3.87 -7.60 -9.69
C LEU A 59 5.18 -7.65 -10.50
N PRO A 60 5.88 -6.51 -10.71
CA PRO A 60 7.22 -6.51 -11.28
C PRO A 60 8.18 -7.37 -10.45
N GLU A 61 9.23 -7.89 -11.09
CA GLU A 61 10.26 -8.64 -10.39
C GLU A 61 10.98 -7.73 -9.38
N VAL A 62 11.11 -8.20 -8.14
CA VAL A 62 11.74 -7.47 -7.05
C VAL A 62 12.81 -8.33 -6.40
N ASP A 63 14.00 -7.75 -6.20
CA ASP A 63 15.08 -8.39 -5.44
C ASP A 63 14.77 -8.31 -3.94
N LYS A 64 14.52 -9.47 -3.31
CA LYS A 64 14.16 -9.56 -1.90
C LYS A 64 15.29 -9.10 -0.96
N SER A 65 16.55 -9.12 -1.41
CA SER A 65 17.68 -8.66 -0.59
C SER A 65 17.65 -7.16 -0.30
N LEU A 66 16.90 -6.38 -1.09
CA LEU A 66 16.71 -4.95 -0.86
C LEU A 66 15.91 -4.65 0.42
N PHE A 67 15.26 -5.65 1.01
CA PHE A 67 14.41 -5.49 2.20
C PHE A 67 14.99 -6.11 3.46
N ASP A 68 16.25 -6.56 3.43
CA ASP A 68 16.90 -7.20 4.59
C ASP A 68 17.03 -6.27 5.80
N GLU A 69 17.00 -4.94 5.59
CA GLU A 69 17.06 -3.92 6.63
C GLU A 69 15.67 -3.47 7.13
N ILE A 70 14.59 -3.93 6.49
CA ILE A 70 13.23 -3.56 6.90
C ILE A 70 12.90 -4.22 8.24
N SER A 71 12.35 -3.44 9.18
CA SER A 71 11.95 -3.96 10.47
C SER A 71 10.80 -4.97 10.35
N ALA A 72 10.82 -5.99 11.21
CA ALA A 72 9.76 -7.01 11.24
C ALA A 72 8.36 -6.39 11.46
N GLU A 73 8.29 -5.27 12.19
CA GLU A 73 7.06 -4.52 12.42
C GLU A 73 6.52 -3.88 11.13
N SER A 74 7.37 -3.22 10.35
CA SER A 74 6.99 -2.67 9.04
C SER A 74 6.53 -3.76 8.07
N MET A 75 7.20 -4.92 8.10
CA MET A 75 6.78 -6.07 7.30
C MET A 75 5.39 -6.57 7.72
N GLN A 76 5.13 -6.73 9.02
CA GLN A 76 3.83 -7.19 9.53
C GLN A 76 2.69 -6.23 9.19
N MET A 77 2.92 -4.91 9.26
CA MET A 77 1.94 -3.92 8.82
C MET A 77 1.63 -4.07 7.33
N ALA A 78 2.64 -4.29 6.50
CA ALA A 78 2.47 -4.49 5.06
C ALA A 78 1.74 -5.79 4.72
N GLU A 79 2.09 -6.90 5.37
CA GLU A 79 1.40 -8.18 5.22
C GLU A 79 -0.09 -8.08 5.61
N ARG A 80 -0.41 -7.32 6.66
CA ARG A 80 -1.79 -7.10 7.09
C ARG A 80 -2.62 -6.35 6.04
N VAL A 81 -2.02 -5.40 5.33
CA VAL A 81 -2.69 -4.66 4.23
C VAL A 81 -2.83 -5.56 3.00
N VAL A 82 -1.75 -6.21 2.57
CA VAL A 82 -1.76 -7.10 1.39
C VAL A 82 -2.74 -8.25 1.59
N GLY A 83 -2.82 -8.81 2.81
CA GLY A 83 -3.74 -9.89 3.16
C GLY A 83 -5.24 -9.53 3.05
N GLN A 84 -5.59 -8.26 2.84
CA GLN A 84 -6.97 -7.85 2.53
C GLN A 84 -7.35 -8.17 1.08
N PHE A 85 -6.36 -8.37 0.20
CA PHE A 85 -6.54 -8.64 -1.22
C PHE A 85 -6.27 -10.12 -1.52
N ALA A 86 -7.30 -10.87 -1.87
CA ALA A 86 -7.16 -12.30 -2.17
C ALA A 86 -6.31 -12.61 -3.43
N THR A 87 -6.13 -11.62 -4.31
CA THR A 87 -5.47 -11.75 -5.61
C THR A 87 -4.02 -11.24 -5.63
N LEU A 88 -3.59 -10.51 -4.60
CA LEU A 88 -2.24 -9.96 -4.56
C LEU A 88 -1.22 -10.98 -4.04
N PRO A 89 -0.02 -11.05 -4.65
CA PRO A 89 1.06 -11.88 -4.13
C PRO A 89 1.58 -11.27 -2.82
N ILE A 90 2.06 -12.13 -1.91
CA ILE A 90 2.65 -11.69 -0.64
C ILE A 90 3.88 -10.79 -0.87
N GLU A 91 4.52 -10.91 -2.03
CA GLU A 91 5.64 -10.09 -2.44
C GLU A 91 5.34 -8.58 -2.49
N GLU A 92 4.07 -8.18 -2.65
CA GLU A 92 3.66 -6.76 -2.52
C GLU A 92 4.00 -6.19 -1.14
N ALA A 93 4.02 -7.03 -0.10
CA ALA A 93 4.30 -6.60 1.26
C ALA A 93 5.73 -6.08 1.39
N TYR A 94 6.70 -6.63 0.64
CA TYR A 94 8.06 -6.11 0.63
C TYR A 94 8.09 -4.65 0.16
N LEU A 95 7.44 -4.34 -0.96
CA LEU A 95 7.41 -2.98 -1.49
C LEU A 95 6.62 -2.03 -0.59
N LEU A 96 5.49 -2.47 -0.05
CA LEU A 96 4.66 -1.65 0.82
C LEU A 96 5.37 -1.36 2.15
N SER A 97 6.13 -2.32 2.68
CA SER A 97 6.83 -2.19 3.96
C SER A 97 7.82 -1.02 4.01
N VAL A 98 8.39 -0.61 2.86
CA VAL A 98 9.28 0.56 2.75
C VAL A 98 8.57 1.85 3.17
N HIS A 99 7.28 2.00 2.85
CA HIS A 99 6.52 3.20 3.25
C HIS A 99 6.34 3.27 4.76
N PHE A 100 6.19 2.12 5.41
CA PHE A 100 6.05 2.05 6.86
C PHE A 100 7.38 2.26 7.58
N GLU A 101 8.47 1.69 7.05
CA GLU A 101 9.80 1.91 7.62
C GLU A 101 10.17 3.40 7.57
N VAL A 102 10.00 4.04 6.41
CA VAL A 102 10.30 5.46 6.24
C VAL A 102 9.37 6.36 7.07
N ALA A 103 8.12 5.95 7.31
CA ALA A 103 7.21 6.70 8.18
C ALA A 103 7.63 6.61 9.67
N LYS A 104 8.20 5.48 10.10
CA LYS A 104 8.71 5.31 11.47
C LYS A 104 9.91 6.21 11.77
N ASP A 105 10.79 6.38 10.80
CA ASP A 105 11.99 7.23 10.93
C ASP A 105 11.65 8.71 11.20
N ASN A 106 10.45 9.18 10.85
CA ASN A 106 10.02 10.55 11.20
C ASN A 106 9.93 10.81 12.70
N ASN A 107 9.79 9.76 13.52
CA ASN A 107 9.66 9.85 14.96
C ASN A 107 11.01 9.71 15.71
N GLN A 108 12.14 9.60 14.98
CA GLN A 108 13.48 9.49 15.56
C GLN A 108 14.23 10.82 15.62
#